data_AF-A0A956SQ27-F1
#
_entry.id   AF-A0A956SQ27-F1
#
_cell.length_a   1.000
_cell.length_b   1.000
_cell.length_c   1.000
_cell.angle_alpha   90.00
_cell.angle_beta   90.00
_cell.angle_gamma   90.00
#
_symmetry.space_group_name_H-M   'P 1'
#
loop_
_entity.id
_entity.type
_entity.pdbx_description
1 polymer ?
#
loop_
_entity_poly.entity_id
_entity_poly.type
_entity_poly.pdbx_seq_one_letter_code
_entity_poly.pdbx_strand_id
1 'polypeptide(L)'
;IGILFLSLLKNFILFYQFKSTLEADTLTVEYGLFERKIQKIPLKKIQAIKVHKQILRNLFGMSTVELILMGGQEKEGESFSSKKVLLFPLIQTKIMYKKLAEFLPDRAITEPTIQFVTKRELWYFWRWTIVVGLPFVLGGWFIRRWVSLIIFIILVFLLIFQWVKSQKQGYAIQENQTIWLQQFQGLSTVQLVIARPTIQSFTRSSTKWLMEKNYGHIQVCFKAGDSPAYFDLRFIKKEDEQFIYENFWKKVVITD
;
A
#
# COMPACT_ATOMS: atom_id res chain seq x y z
N ILE A 1 19.04 -14.09 -17.17
CA ILE A 1 19.73 -12.78 -17.00
C ILE A 1 19.38 -11.79 -18.11
N GLY A 2 19.45 -12.15 -19.40
CA GLY A 2 19.13 -11.24 -20.52
C GLY A 2 17.72 -10.61 -20.50
N ILE A 3 16.68 -11.37 -20.16
CA ILE A 3 15.29 -10.84 -20.06
C ILE A 3 15.17 -9.78 -18.96
N LEU A 4 15.82 -10.00 -17.81
CA LEU A 4 15.83 -9.03 -16.70
C LEU A 4 16.60 -7.77 -17.10
N PHE A 5 17.75 -7.92 -17.75
CA PHE A 5 18.54 -6.80 -18.23
C PHE A 5 17.78 -5.97 -19.27
N LEU A 6 17.11 -6.61 -20.24
CA LEU A 6 16.30 -5.94 -21.24
C LEU A 6 15.10 -5.21 -20.61
N SER A 7 14.49 -5.81 -19.58
CA SER A 7 13.39 -5.19 -18.82
C SER A 7 13.85 -3.97 -18.00
N LEU A 8 15.04 -4.05 -17.40
CA LEU A 8 15.66 -2.93 -16.69
C LEU A 8 16.04 -1.80 -17.63
N LEU A 9 16.65 -2.12 -18.77
CA LEU A 9 17.04 -1.15 -19.79
C LEU A 9 15.81 -0.46 -20.38
N LYS A 10 14.75 -1.21 -20.71
CA LYS A 10 13.48 -0.66 -21.19
C LYS A 10 12.84 0.27 -20.15
N ASN A 11 12.82 -0.11 -18.87
CA ASN A 11 12.34 0.76 -17.79
C ASN A 11 13.17 2.04 -17.66
N PHE A 12 14.49 1.92 -17.74
CA PHE A 12 15.40 3.06 -17.65
C PHE A 12 15.15 4.06 -18.79
N ILE A 13 14.95 3.58 -20.02
CA ILE A 13 14.63 4.39 -21.20
C ILE A 13 13.24 5.04 -21.07
N LEU A 14 12.24 4.30 -20.57
CA LEU A 14 10.87 4.79 -20.38
C LEU A 14 10.79 5.92 -19.34
N PHE A 15 11.53 5.82 -18.24
CA PHE A 15 11.50 6.80 -17.14
C PHE A 15 12.66 7.80 -17.20
N TYR A 16 13.34 7.91 -18.33
CA TYR A 16 14.42 8.87 -18.53
C TYR A 16 13.89 10.31 -18.51
N GLN A 17 14.66 11.25 -17.91
CA GLN A 17 14.31 12.66 -17.73
C GLN A 17 12.93 12.93 -17.11
N PHE A 18 12.57 12.15 -16.07
CA PHE A 18 11.35 12.38 -15.32
C PHE A 18 11.35 13.77 -14.67
N LYS A 19 10.33 14.59 -14.95
CA LYS A 19 10.09 15.90 -14.34
C LYS A 19 8.66 15.99 -13.81
N SER A 20 8.51 16.57 -12.64
CA SER A 20 7.21 16.87 -12.03
C SER A 20 7.15 18.35 -11.67
N THR A 21 6.21 19.09 -12.24
CA THR A 21 5.98 20.51 -11.97
C THR A 21 4.55 20.73 -11.50
N LEU A 22 4.37 21.65 -10.55
CA LEU A 22 3.05 22.09 -10.09
C LEU A 22 2.81 23.49 -10.62
N GLU A 23 1.72 23.67 -11.38
CA GLU A 23 1.29 24.97 -11.89
C GLU A 23 -0.17 25.21 -11.49
N ALA A 24 -0.39 26.26 -10.68
CA ALA A 24 -1.67 26.61 -10.07
C ALA A 24 -2.30 25.45 -9.26
N ASP A 25 -3.07 24.58 -9.91
CA ASP A 25 -3.75 23.40 -9.33
C ASP A 25 -3.60 22.14 -10.21
N THR A 26 -2.63 22.16 -11.13
CA THR A 26 -2.38 21.07 -12.06
C THR A 26 -0.95 20.58 -11.92
N LEU A 27 -0.82 19.30 -11.60
CA LEU A 27 0.44 18.59 -11.60
C LEU A 27 0.75 18.10 -13.01
N THR A 28 1.86 18.55 -13.56
CA THR A 28 2.37 18.09 -14.86
C THR A 28 3.51 17.11 -14.63
N VAL A 29 3.38 15.92 -15.18
CA VAL A 29 4.40 14.86 -15.15
C VAL A 29 4.90 14.62 -16.57
N GLU A 30 6.20 14.75 -16.77
CA GLU A 30 6.87 14.56 -18.05
C GLU A 30 7.91 13.45 -17.95
N TYR A 31 7.91 12.49 -18.89
CA TYR A 31 8.89 11.40 -18.91
C TYR A 31 9.09 10.81 -20.31
N GLY A 32 10.26 10.23 -20.56
CA GLY A 32 10.57 9.45 -21.77
C GLY A 32 11.79 9.96 -22.53
N LEU A 33 12.67 9.03 -22.95
CA LEU A 33 13.88 9.33 -23.74
C LEU A 33 13.57 9.53 -25.23
N PHE A 34 12.80 8.63 -25.84
CA PHE A 34 12.48 8.64 -27.27
C PHE A 34 11.12 9.28 -27.58
N GLU A 35 10.12 8.97 -26.75
CA GLU A 35 8.78 9.52 -26.83
C GLU A 35 8.49 10.26 -25.54
N ARG A 36 8.42 11.59 -25.61
CA ARG A 36 8.11 12.44 -24.45
C ARG A 36 6.62 12.38 -24.15
N LYS A 37 6.28 11.83 -22.98
CA LYS A 37 4.92 11.75 -22.48
C LYS A 37 4.69 12.85 -21.48
N ILE A 38 3.70 13.68 -21.73
CA ILE A 38 3.29 14.79 -20.86
C ILE A 38 1.88 14.47 -20.35
N GLN A 39 1.72 14.36 -19.04
CA GLN A 39 0.44 14.13 -18.37
C GLN A 39 0.12 15.29 -17.45
N LYS A 40 -1.01 15.95 -17.70
CA LYS A 40 -1.54 17.02 -16.85
C LYS A 40 -2.65 16.49 -15.96
N ILE A 41 -2.48 16.61 -14.66
CA ILE A 41 -3.32 15.99 -13.63
C ILE A 41 -3.80 17.08 -12.68
N PRO A 42 -5.08 17.46 -12.73
CA PRO A 42 -5.65 18.36 -11.73
C PRO A 42 -5.56 17.74 -10.34
N LEU A 43 -5.18 18.52 -9.33
CA LEU A 43 -5.04 18.03 -7.94
C LEU A 43 -6.34 17.42 -7.41
N LYS A 44 -7.49 17.97 -7.82
CA LYS A 44 -8.83 17.47 -7.48
C LYS A 44 -9.12 16.06 -8.01
N LYS A 45 -8.43 15.60 -9.06
CA LYS A 45 -8.58 14.24 -9.59
C LYS A 45 -7.79 13.20 -8.81
N ILE A 46 -6.85 13.61 -7.95
CA ILE A 46 -6.07 12.67 -7.12
C ILE A 46 -7.00 12.12 -6.04
N GLN A 47 -7.12 10.80 -5.92
CA GLN A 47 -7.85 10.15 -4.83
C GLN A 47 -6.91 9.84 -3.69
N ALA A 48 -5.88 9.06 -3.98
CA ALA A 48 -4.96 8.56 -2.98
C ALA A 48 -3.52 8.53 -3.51
N ILE A 49 -2.58 8.47 -2.59
CA ILE A 49 -1.14 8.43 -2.88
C ILE A 49 -0.61 7.11 -2.35
N LYS A 50 0.04 6.32 -3.20
CA LYS A 50 0.74 5.10 -2.80
C LYS A 50 2.24 5.35 -2.80
N VAL A 51 2.87 5.07 -1.66
CA VAL A 51 4.32 5.06 -1.52
C VAL A 51 4.79 3.61 -1.46
N HIS A 52 5.57 3.20 -2.45
CA HIS A 52 6.16 1.88 -2.53
C HIS A 52 7.61 1.92 -2.03
N LYS A 53 7.87 1.16 -0.96
CA LYS A 53 9.20 0.90 -0.40
C LYS A 53 9.55 -0.56 -0.66
N GLN A 54 10.01 -0.85 -1.88
CA GLN A 54 10.53 -2.16 -2.26
C GLN A 54 11.76 -2.50 -1.40
N ILE A 55 12.00 -3.78 -1.09
CA ILE A 55 13.12 -4.20 -0.21
C ILE A 55 14.45 -3.53 -0.61
N LEU A 56 14.83 -3.62 -1.89
CA LEU A 56 16.09 -3.05 -2.37
C LEU A 56 16.13 -1.53 -2.21
N ARG A 57 15.05 -0.82 -2.61
CA ARG A 57 14.95 0.63 -2.46
C ARG A 57 14.97 1.07 -1.00
N ASN A 58 14.30 0.32 -0.13
CA ASN A 58 14.24 0.60 1.30
C ASN A 58 15.61 0.47 1.96
N LEU A 59 16.45 -0.48 1.53
CA LEU A 59 17.84 -0.59 2.00
C LEU A 59 18.66 0.65 1.64
N PHE A 60 18.41 1.26 0.47
CA PHE A 60 19.04 2.51 0.04
C PHE A 60 18.31 3.78 0.53
N GLY A 61 17.29 3.67 1.38
CA GLY A 61 16.51 4.82 1.86
C GLY A 61 15.67 5.52 0.78
N MET A 62 15.30 4.79 -0.26
CA MET A 62 14.56 5.26 -1.43
C MET A 62 13.13 4.74 -1.45
N SER A 63 12.25 5.48 -2.11
CA SER A 63 10.82 5.17 -2.25
C SER A 63 10.33 5.60 -3.62
N THR A 64 9.20 5.03 -4.02
CA THR A 64 8.49 5.42 -5.25
C THR A 64 7.12 5.92 -4.87
N VAL A 65 6.72 7.05 -5.43
CA VAL A 65 5.41 7.64 -5.18
C VAL A 65 4.54 7.51 -6.44
N GLU A 66 3.37 6.94 -6.24
CA GLU A 66 2.34 6.69 -7.24
C GLU A 66 1.06 7.44 -6.82
N LEU A 67 0.44 8.14 -7.76
CA LEU A 67 -0.84 8.81 -7.61
C LEU A 67 -1.94 7.94 -8.21
N ILE A 68 -3.04 7.84 -7.47
CA ILE A 68 -4.26 7.17 -7.89
C ILE A 68 -5.27 8.24 -8.25
N LEU A 69 -5.83 8.17 -9.46
CA LEU A 69 -6.72 9.19 -10.00
C LEU A 69 -8.19 8.70 -10.10
N MET A 70 -9.13 9.66 -10.08
CA MET A 70 -10.53 9.46 -10.45
C MET A 70 -10.71 9.42 -11.97
N GLY A 71 -11.29 8.33 -12.47
CA GLY A 71 -11.57 8.14 -13.90
C GLY A 71 -10.29 7.86 -14.69
N GLY A 72 -10.22 6.74 -15.39
CA GLY A 72 -9.08 6.42 -16.22
C GLY A 72 -8.94 7.44 -17.36
N GLN A 73 -7.74 7.98 -17.59
CA GLN A 73 -7.45 8.48 -18.92
C GLN A 73 -7.18 7.26 -19.80
N GLU A 74 -8.20 6.81 -20.52
CA GLU A 74 -7.99 5.97 -21.69
C GLU A 74 -7.28 6.82 -22.74
N LYS A 75 -5.95 6.73 -22.78
CA LYS A 75 -5.24 6.90 -24.03
C LYS A 75 -4.97 5.50 -24.58
N GLU A 76 -5.74 5.14 -25.59
CA GLU A 76 -5.51 3.97 -26.42
C GLU A 76 -4.07 3.99 -26.93
N GLY A 77 -3.32 2.91 -26.71
CA GLY A 77 -2.02 2.71 -27.35
C GLY A 77 -0.86 2.27 -26.45
N GLU A 78 -0.99 2.25 -25.12
CA GLU A 78 0.13 1.90 -24.25
C GLU A 78 -0.18 0.82 -23.23
N SER A 79 0.41 -0.37 -23.42
CA SER A 79 0.35 -1.52 -22.49
C SER A 79 0.99 -1.27 -21.10
N PHE A 80 1.27 -0.02 -20.73
CA PHE A 80 1.71 0.37 -19.40
C PHE A 80 0.53 0.91 -18.59
N SER A 81 -0.31 0.00 -18.10
CA SER A 81 -1.25 0.18 -16.97
C SER A 81 -1.65 1.65 -16.69
N SER A 82 -2.43 2.24 -17.61
CA SER A 82 -2.82 3.67 -17.69
C SER A 82 -3.66 4.21 -16.51
N LYS A 83 -3.67 3.53 -15.36
CA LYS A 83 -4.48 3.87 -14.18
C LYS A 83 -3.66 4.47 -13.03
N LYS A 84 -2.32 4.42 -13.13
CA LYS A 84 -1.38 4.74 -12.06
C LYS A 84 -0.33 5.70 -12.57
N VAL A 85 -0.30 6.91 -12.04
CA VAL A 85 0.70 7.91 -12.45
C VAL A 85 1.82 7.91 -11.43
N LEU A 86 3.04 7.65 -11.88
CA LEU A 86 4.21 7.84 -11.03
C LEU A 86 4.47 9.34 -10.87
N LEU A 87 4.46 9.83 -9.63
CA LEU A 87 4.84 11.20 -9.30
C LEU A 87 6.34 11.29 -9.02
N PHE A 88 6.90 10.30 -8.33
CA PHE A 88 8.34 10.20 -8.11
C PHE A 88 8.77 8.76 -8.33
N PRO A 89 9.39 8.41 -9.48
CA PRO A 89 9.81 7.04 -9.74
C PRO A 89 10.87 6.58 -8.72
N LEU A 90 11.75 7.50 -8.30
CA LEU A 90 12.77 7.26 -7.30
C LEU A 90 13.05 8.55 -6.51
N ILE A 91 12.77 8.55 -5.20
CA ILE A 91 13.01 9.68 -4.31
C ILE A 91 13.49 9.18 -2.94
N GLN A 92 14.37 9.93 -2.28
CA GLN A 92 14.78 9.63 -0.91
C GLN A 92 13.60 9.81 0.05
N THR A 93 13.34 8.81 0.90
CA THR A 93 12.17 8.79 1.78
C THR A 93 12.10 10.02 2.71
N LYS A 94 13.25 10.51 3.19
CA LYS A 94 13.33 11.68 4.08
C LYS A 94 12.85 12.97 3.39
N ILE A 95 13.23 13.15 2.13
CA ILE A 95 12.89 14.35 1.34
C ILE A 95 11.48 14.22 0.76
N MET A 96 11.03 12.99 0.51
CA MET A 96 9.72 12.68 -0.07
C MET A 96 8.57 13.32 0.70
N TYR A 97 8.54 13.23 2.04
CA TYR A 97 7.46 13.83 2.83
C TYR A 97 7.40 15.36 2.66
N LYS A 98 8.56 16.03 2.71
CA LYS A 98 8.66 17.48 2.50
C LYS A 98 8.20 17.87 1.09
N LYS A 99 8.63 17.13 0.07
CA LYS A 99 8.22 17.38 -1.32
C LYS A 99 6.72 17.14 -1.50
N LEU A 100 6.17 16.06 -0.95
CA LEU A 100 4.73 15.80 -1.05
C LEU A 100 3.89 16.90 -0.38
N ALA A 101 4.33 17.43 0.75
CA ALA A 101 3.68 18.56 1.41
C ALA A 101 3.71 19.83 0.54
N GLU A 102 4.81 20.08 -0.18
CA GLU A 102 4.96 21.18 -1.14
C GLU A 102 4.01 21.03 -2.34
N PHE A 103 3.85 19.80 -2.85
CA PHE A 103 2.99 19.52 -4.02
C PHE A 103 1.50 19.46 -3.70
N LEU A 104 1.13 19.14 -2.45
CA LEU A 104 -0.25 18.88 -2.02
C LEU A 104 -0.54 19.56 -0.67
N PRO A 105 -0.51 20.90 -0.60
CA PRO A 105 -0.68 21.64 0.65
C PRO A 105 -2.04 21.36 1.31
N ASP A 106 -3.10 21.21 0.51
CA ASP A 106 -4.47 20.95 0.98
C ASP A 106 -4.67 19.60 1.68
N ARG A 107 -3.67 18.71 1.65
CA ARG A 107 -3.76 17.36 2.23
C ARG A 107 -3.03 17.21 3.56
N ALA A 108 -2.49 18.30 4.12
CA ALA A 108 -1.79 18.31 5.40
C ALA A 108 -0.81 17.12 5.56
N ILE A 109 0.03 16.89 4.55
CA ILE A 109 0.94 15.73 4.51
C ILE A 109 2.13 16.01 5.44
N THR A 110 2.18 15.37 6.60
CA THR A 110 3.37 15.39 7.47
C THR A 110 3.91 13.97 7.63
N GLU A 111 5.18 13.84 8.03
CA GLU A 111 5.77 12.54 8.29
C GLU A 111 4.94 11.79 9.36
N PRO A 112 4.32 10.66 9.02
CA PRO A 112 3.39 10.01 9.94
C PRO A 112 4.15 9.27 11.03
N THR A 113 3.76 9.50 12.29
CA THR A 113 4.15 8.61 13.39
C THR A 113 3.27 7.36 13.34
N ILE A 114 3.73 6.36 12.58
CA ILE A 114 2.98 5.11 12.35
C ILE A 114 2.88 4.33 13.64
N GLN A 115 1.65 4.10 14.08
CA GLN A 115 1.35 3.14 15.13
C GLN A 115 1.40 1.74 14.52
N PHE A 116 2.47 1.01 14.84
CA PHE A 116 2.59 -0.38 14.43
C PHE A 116 1.63 -1.24 15.23
N VAL A 117 0.98 -2.16 14.52
CA VAL A 117 0.01 -3.09 15.13
C VAL A 117 0.73 -4.04 16.10
N THR A 118 2.03 -4.33 15.90
CA THR A 118 2.56 -5.62 16.36
C THR A 118 3.74 -5.53 17.35
N LYS A 119 3.46 -5.82 18.63
CA LYS A 119 4.41 -6.59 19.48
C LYS A 119 3.77 -7.81 20.14
N ARG A 120 2.51 -7.73 20.59
CA ARG A 120 1.80 -8.82 21.30
C ARG A 120 0.96 -9.74 20.39
N GLU A 121 0.76 -9.34 19.14
CA GLU A 121 -0.30 -9.89 18.26
C GLU A 121 0.22 -10.82 17.15
N LEU A 122 1.52 -11.14 17.16
CA LEU A 122 2.17 -12.08 16.22
C LEU A 122 1.48 -13.44 16.16
N TRP A 123 0.97 -13.91 17.30
CA TRP A 123 0.26 -15.18 17.41
C TRP A 123 -0.92 -15.27 16.43
N TYR A 124 -1.67 -14.20 16.24
CA TYR A 124 -2.85 -14.22 15.37
C TYR A 124 -2.51 -14.39 13.89
N PHE A 125 -1.35 -13.86 13.47
CA PHE A 125 -0.83 -14.05 12.12
C PHE A 125 -0.32 -15.49 11.90
N TRP A 126 0.29 -16.09 12.92
CA TRP A 126 0.89 -17.42 12.81
C TRP A 126 -0.10 -18.58 13.05
N ARG A 127 -1.13 -18.39 13.88
CA ARG A 127 -2.02 -19.47 14.36
C ARG A 127 -2.51 -20.39 13.25
N TRP A 128 -3.13 -19.84 12.22
CA TRP A 128 -3.70 -20.67 11.15
C TRP A 128 -2.61 -21.34 10.30
N THR A 129 -1.48 -20.66 10.07
CA THR A 129 -0.33 -21.23 9.36
C THR A 129 0.26 -22.42 10.13
N ILE A 130 0.36 -22.32 11.46
CA ILE A 130 0.84 -23.41 12.33
C ILE A 130 -0.18 -24.55 12.36
N VAL A 131 -1.46 -24.26 12.63
CA VAL A 131 -2.53 -25.29 12.77
C VAL A 131 -2.69 -26.10 11.48
N VAL A 132 -2.62 -25.45 10.32
CA VAL A 132 -2.71 -26.15 9.03
C VAL A 132 -1.38 -26.78 8.66
N GLY A 133 -0.26 -26.09 8.86
CA GLY A 133 1.06 -26.54 8.43
C GLY A 133 1.59 -27.78 9.16
N LEU A 134 1.40 -27.88 10.48
CA LEU A 134 1.90 -29.00 11.28
C LEU A 134 1.37 -30.36 10.82
N PRO A 135 0.05 -30.54 10.61
CA PRO A 135 -0.51 -31.77 10.04
C PRO A 135 0.09 -32.15 8.69
N PHE A 136 0.37 -31.18 7.80
CA PHE A 136 1.01 -31.48 6.51
C PHE A 136 2.46 -31.97 6.68
N VAL A 137 3.20 -31.39 7.62
CA VAL A 137 4.58 -31.85 7.93
C VAL A 137 4.56 -33.28 8.47
N LEU A 138 3.64 -33.58 9.40
CA LEU A 138 3.47 -34.91 9.98
C LEU A 138 2.99 -35.93 8.93
N GLY A 139 2.00 -35.59 8.11
CA GLY A 139 1.52 -36.45 7.02
C GLY A 139 2.61 -36.74 5.98
N GLY A 140 3.42 -35.73 5.63
CA GLY A 140 4.57 -35.89 4.75
C GLY A 140 5.62 -36.88 5.27
N TRP A 141 5.77 -36.98 6.59
CA TRP A 141 6.70 -37.93 7.22
C TRP A 141 6.34 -39.39 6.92
N PHE A 142 5.05 -39.72 6.91
CA PHE A 142 4.55 -41.07 6.62
C PHE A 142 4.71 -41.45 5.14
N ILE A 143 4.74 -40.48 4.23
CA ILE A 143 4.95 -40.73 2.79
C ILE A 143 6.44 -40.93 2.52
N ARG A 144 7.24 -39.88 2.76
CA ARG A 144 8.71 -39.88 2.58
C ARG A 144 9.33 -38.78 3.43
N ARG A 145 10.38 -39.08 4.20
CA ARG A 145 11.07 -38.11 5.09
C ARG A 145 11.46 -36.79 4.39
N TRP A 146 11.94 -36.86 3.14
CA TRP A 146 12.31 -35.67 2.36
C TRP A 146 11.13 -34.76 2.01
N VAL A 147 9.92 -35.32 1.84
CA VAL A 147 8.70 -34.52 1.61
C VAL A 147 8.37 -33.71 2.86
N SER A 148 8.47 -34.32 4.04
CA SER A 148 8.31 -33.62 5.32
C SER A 148 9.29 -32.45 5.47
N LEU A 149 10.56 -32.64 5.08
CA LEU A 149 11.57 -31.56 5.10
C LEU A 149 11.20 -30.39 4.17
N ILE A 150 10.74 -30.67 2.95
CA ILE A 150 10.32 -29.62 2.00
C ILE A 150 9.13 -28.83 2.56
N ILE A 151 8.11 -29.53 3.08
CA ILE A 151 6.92 -28.90 3.69
C ILE A 151 7.32 -28.08 4.91
N PHE A 152 8.24 -28.58 5.74
CA PHE A 152 8.75 -27.85 6.89
C PHE A 152 9.48 -26.57 6.50
N ILE A 153 10.33 -26.60 5.47
CA ILE A 153 11.01 -25.40 4.94
C ILE A 153 9.97 -24.38 4.43
N ILE A 154 8.95 -24.83 3.71
CA ILE A 154 7.85 -23.97 3.24
C ILE A 154 7.10 -23.36 4.44
N LEU A 155 6.82 -24.16 5.48
CA LEU A 155 6.14 -23.68 6.68
C LEU A 155 6.95 -22.58 7.38
N VAL A 156 8.25 -22.81 7.60
CA VAL A 156 9.15 -21.81 8.20
C VAL A 156 9.19 -20.54 7.35
N PHE A 157 9.29 -20.67 6.03
CA PHE A 157 9.26 -19.53 5.11
C PHE A 157 7.96 -18.73 5.24
N LEU A 158 6.80 -19.39 5.29
CA LEU A 158 5.50 -18.73 5.47
C LEU A 158 5.40 -18.03 6.84
N LEU A 159 5.92 -18.62 7.91
CA LEU A 159 5.95 -17.99 9.24
C LEU A 159 6.81 -16.73 9.25
N ILE A 160 8.01 -16.78 8.65
CA ILE A 160 8.87 -15.60 8.48
C ILE A 160 8.13 -14.52 7.68
N PHE A 161 7.47 -14.89 6.59
CA PHE A 161 6.72 -13.96 5.76
C PHE A 161 5.58 -13.27 6.53
N GLN A 162 4.81 -14.04 7.31
CA GLN A 162 3.74 -13.51 8.17
C GLN A 162 4.30 -12.62 9.29
N TRP A 163 5.46 -12.97 9.83
CA TRP A 163 6.15 -12.14 10.82
C TRP A 163 6.56 -10.79 10.20
N VAL A 164 7.21 -10.78 9.03
CA VAL A 164 7.53 -9.53 8.32
C VAL A 164 6.29 -8.70 8.05
N LYS A 165 5.20 -9.35 7.60
CA LYS A 165 3.93 -8.66 7.34
C LYS A 165 3.41 -7.93 8.56
N SER A 166 3.41 -8.60 9.72
CA SER A 166 2.93 -8.02 10.96
C SER A 166 3.78 -6.83 11.43
N GLN A 167 5.11 -6.95 11.41
CA GLN A 167 6.04 -5.88 11.82
C GLN A 167 5.97 -4.62 10.96
N LYS A 168 5.46 -4.73 9.72
CA LYS A 168 5.35 -3.62 8.78
C LYS A 168 3.93 -3.08 8.66
N GLN A 169 2.95 -3.70 9.32
CA GLN A 169 1.58 -3.23 9.28
C GLN A 169 1.36 -2.15 10.34
N GLY A 170 0.73 -1.05 9.93
CA GLY A 170 0.46 0.07 10.83
C GLY A 170 -0.44 1.10 10.18
N TYR A 171 -0.82 2.08 10.98
CA TYR A 171 -1.60 3.22 10.50
C TYR A 171 -1.18 4.47 11.27
N ALA A 172 -1.47 5.63 10.69
CA ALA A 172 -1.40 6.90 11.38
C ALA A 172 -2.59 7.75 10.97
N ILE A 173 -3.12 8.47 11.92
CA ILE A 173 -4.26 9.36 11.73
C ILE A 173 -3.74 10.77 11.90
N GLN A 174 -3.96 11.62 10.90
CA GLN A 174 -3.49 13.00 10.92
C GLN A 174 -4.67 13.96 10.86
N GLU A 175 -4.86 14.69 11.97
CA GLU A 175 -5.76 15.86 12.12
C GLU A 175 -7.17 15.70 11.51
N ASN A 176 -7.75 14.49 11.55
CA ASN A 176 -9.08 14.15 11.01
C ASN A 176 -9.30 14.38 9.51
N GLN A 177 -8.25 14.65 8.72
CA GLN A 177 -8.37 14.90 7.28
C GLN A 177 -7.77 13.79 6.44
N THR A 178 -6.65 13.19 6.90
CA THR A 178 -5.95 12.13 6.17
C THR A 178 -5.64 10.92 7.04
N ILE A 179 -5.72 9.74 6.43
CA ILE A 179 -5.27 8.50 7.04
C ILE A 179 -4.10 7.95 6.24
N TRP A 180 -3.06 7.56 6.97
CA TRP A 180 -1.97 6.76 6.48
C TRP A 180 -2.23 5.31 6.85
N LEU A 181 -2.30 4.45 5.84
CA LEU A 181 -2.42 3.01 6.02
C LEU A 181 -1.14 2.37 5.48
N GLN A 182 -0.49 1.52 6.27
CA GLN A 182 0.73 0.83 5.86
C GLN A 182 0.55 -0.68 5.95
N GLN A 183 0.94 -1.39 4.90
CA GLN A 183 0.99 -2.84 4.90
C GLN A 183 2.14 -3.39 4.06
N PHE A 184 2.49 -4.64 4.31
CA PHE A 184 3.44 -5.38 3.49
C PHE A 184 2.69 -6.18 2.42
N GLN A 185 2.97 -5.90 1.16
CA GLN A 185 2.38 -6.58 0.00
C GLN A 185 3.46 -7.12 -0.93
N GLY A 186 3.39 -8.41 -1.23
CA GLY A 186 4.40 -9.12 -2.01
C GLY A 186 5.76 -9.04 -1.33
N LEU A 187 6.61 -8.13 -1.80
CA LEU A 187 7.96 -7.87 -1.28
C LEU A 187 8.22 -6.37 -1.11
N SER A 188 7.16 -5.62 -0.81
CA SER A 188 7.22 -4.16 -0.69
C SER A 188 6.39 -3.70 0.49
N THR A 189 6.91 -2.72 1.23
CA THR A 189 6.07 -1.95 2.16
C THR A 189 5.34 -0.89 1.36
N VAL A 190 4.01 -0.94 1.37
CA VAL A 190 3.15 0.02 0.68
C VAL A 190 2.49 0.90 1.73
N GLN A 191 2.69 2.21 1.64
CA GLN A 191 1.95 3.20 2.41
C GLN A 191 0.90 3.84 1.50
N LEU A 192 -0.35 3.89 1.94
CA LEU A 192 -1.44 4.56 1.27
C LEU A 192 -1.81 5.79 2.08
N VAL A 193 -1.80 6.95 1.44
CA VAL A 193 -2.34 8.21 1.96
C VAL A 193 -3.69 8.42 1.31
N ILE A 194 -4.73 8.42 2.12
CA ILE A 194 -6.10 8.65 1.65
C ILE A 194 -6.70 9.83 2.38
N ALA A 195 -7.30 10.74 1.62
CA ALA A 195 -8.06 11.86 2.18
C ALA A 195 -9.47 11.39 2.50
N ARG A 196 -10.04 11.93 3.58
CA ARG A 196 -11.37 11.58 4.08
C ARG A 196 -12.49 11.53 3.00
N PRO A 197 -12.71 12.54 2.14
CA PRO A 197 -13.82 12.52 1.18
C PRO A 197 -13.67 11.49 0.06
N THR A 198 -12.51 10.84 -0.07
CA THR A 198 -12.22 9.91 -1.18
C THR A 198 -12.58 8.46 -0.86
N ILE A 199 -12.94 8.17 0.39
CA ILE A 199 -13.34 6.84 0.84
C ILE A 199 -14.76 6.56 0.33
N GLN A 200 -14.92 5.47 -0.42
CA GLN A 200 -16.20 5.09 -1.05
C GLN A 200 -16.97 4.04 -0.27
N SER A 201 -16.27 3.17 0.45
CA SER A 201 -16.89 2.27 1.41
C SER A 201 -15.89 1.88 2.48
N PHE A 202 -16.43 1.58 3.66
CA PHE A 202 -15.65 1.12 4.81
C PHE A 202 -16.30 -0.13 5.39
N THR A 203 -15.60 -1.26 5.25
CA THR A 203 -16.06 -2.54 5.77
C THR A 203 -15.32 -2.86 7.06
N ARG A 204 -16.09 -3.20 8.09
CA ARG A 204 -15.61 -3.70 9.38
C ARG A 204 -15.90 -5.18 9.47
N SER A 205 -14.87 -5.97 9.75
CA SER A 205 -15.03 -7.41 9.89
C SER A 205 -14.23 -7.90 11.09
N SER A 206 -14.92 -8.57 12.01
CA SER A 206 -14.32 -9.10 13.23
C SER A 206 -14.98 -10.43 13.58
N THR A 207 -14.19 -11.46 13.86
CA THR A 207 -14.71 -12.71 14.40
C THR A 207 -15.11 -12.50 15.86
N LYS A 208 -16.14 -13.21 16.36
CA LYS A 208 -16.59 -13.12 17.77
C LYS A 208 -15.42 -13.18 18.78
N TRP A 209 -14.47 -14.08 18.57
CA TRP A 209 -13.29 -14.24 19.43
C TRP A 209 -12.31 -13.05 19.39
N LEU A 210 -12.18 -12.36 18.24
CA LEU A 210 -11.36 -11.15 18.13
C LEU A 210 -12.06 -9.96 18.79
N MET A 211 -13.39 -9.90 18.72
CA MET A 211 -14.18 -8.84 19.38
C MET A 211 -13.97 -8.84 20.90
N GLU A 212 -13.92 -10.01 21.53
CA GLU A 212 -13.65 -10.14 22.97
C GLU A 212 -12.24 -9.66 23.35
N LYS A 213 -11.30 -9.77 22.41
CA LYS A 213 -9.92 -9.31 22.58
C LYS A 213 -9.71 -7.86 22.12
N ASN A 214 -10.79 -7.12 21.81
CA ASN A 214 -10.77 -5.74 21.31
C ASN A 214 -9.96 -5.56 20.02
N TYR A 215 -10.01 -6.54 19.11
CA TYR A 215 -9.40 -6.44 17.77
C TYR A 215 -10.43 -6.56 16.66
N GLY A 216 -10.12 -5.94 15.53
CA GLY A 216 -10.89 -6.05 14.29
C GLY A 216 -10.06 -5.89 13.02
N HIS A 217 -10.75 -6.02 11.89
CA HIS A 217 -10.19 -5.80 10.57
C HIS A 217 -10.98 -4.71 9.86
N ILE A 218 -10.24 -3.79 9.24
CA ILE A 218 -10.82 -2.74 8.42
C ILE A 218 -10.44 -2.98 6.97
N GLN A 219 -11.37 -2.70 6.07
CA GLN A 219 -11.13 -2.63 4.65
C GLN A 219 -11.67 -1.30 4.12
N VAL A 220 -10.76 -0.49 3.58
CA VAL A 220 -11.10 0.79 2.97
C VAL A 220 -11.15 0.59 1.46
N CYS A 221 -12.27 0.97 0.86
CA CYS A 221 -12.46 0.99 -0.58
C CYS A 221 -12.44 2.43 -1.10
N PHE A 222 -11.77 2.65 -2.22
CA PHE A 222 -11.71 3.95 -2.87
C PHE A 222 -11.65 3.80 -4.40
N LYS A 223 -12.03 4.85 -5.12
CA LYS A 223 -12.06 4.85 -6.59
C LYS A 223 -10.62 4.85 -7.13
N ALA A 224 -10.30 3.92 -8.03
CA ALA A 224 -9.01 3.88 -8.72
C ALA A 224 -9.21 3.64 -10.21
N GLY A 225 -9.41 4.72 -10.98
CA GLY A 225 -9.89 4.62 -12.35
C GLY A 225 -11.29 4.00 -12.40
N ASP A 226 -11.45 2.92 -13.17
CA ASP A 226 -12.74 2.27 -13.43
C ASP A 226 -13.03 1.10 -12.51
N SER A 227 -12.07 0.70 -11.67
CA SER A 227 -12.23 -0.39 -10.71
C SER A 227 -12.00 0.09 -9.28
N PRO A 228 -12.77 -0.41 -8.30
CA PRO A 228 -12.50 -0.10 -6.91
C PRO A 228 -11.14 -0.67 -6.49
N ALA A 229 -10.40 0.10 -5.71
CA ALA A 229 -9.19 -0.38 -5.05
C ALA A 229 -9.44 -0.57 -3.56
N TYR A 230 -8.86 -1.63 -3.02
CA TYR A 230 -9.02 -2.03 -1.62
C TYR A 230 -7.70 -1.90 -0.87
N PHE A 231 -7.80 -1.49 0.38
CA PHE A 231 -6.70 -1.53 1.33
C PHE A 231 -7.19 -2.12 2.64
N ASP A 232 -6.69 -3.32 2.97
CA ASP A 232 -7.00 -4.00 4.22
C ASP A 232 -5.94 -3.74 5.29
N LEU A 233 -6.41 -3.59 6.53
CA LEU A 233 -5.58 -3.66 7.71
C LEU A 233 -6.22 -4.63 8.70
N ARG A 234 -5.40 -5.52 9.27
CA ARG A 234 -5.86 -6.60 10.15
C ARG A 234 -5.39 -6.41 11.59
N PHE A 235 -6.21 -6.82 12.55
CA PHE A 235 -5.85 -6.81 13.97
C PHE A 235 -5.62 -5.39 14.51
N ILE A 236 -6.39 -4.41 14.01
CA ILE A 236 -6.40 -3.08 14.61
C ILE A 236 -7.19 -3.14 15.92
N LYS A 237 -6.80 -2.33 16.91
CA LYS A 237 -7.60 -2.13 18.12
C LYS A 237 -9.00 -1.61 17.75
N LYS A 238 -10.01 -2.12 18.44
CA LYS A 238 -11.42 -1.79 18.19
C LYS A 238 -11.72 -0.30 18.36
N GLU A 239 -11.06 0.36 19.31
CA GLU A 239 -11.19 1.80 19.56
C GLU A 239 -10.77 2.61 18.33
N ASP A 240 -9.60 2.29 17.77
CA ASP A 240 -9.06 2.97 16.59
C ASP A 240 -9.87 2.64 15.33
N GLU A 241 -10.33 1.39 15.18
CA GLU A 241 -11.27 0.99 14.13
C GLU A 241 -12.56 1.83 14.18
N GLN A 242 -13.16 1.98 15.37
CA GLN A 242 -14.37 2.76 15.57
C GLN A 242 -14.11 4.24 15.27
N PHE A 243 -13.01 4.78 15.77
CA PHE A 243 -12.61 6.17 15.51
C PHE A 243 -12.48 6.44 14.01
N ILE A 244 -11.80 5.55 13.27
CA ILE A 244 -11.63 5.69 11.83
C ILE A 244 -13.00 5.64 11.13
N TYR A 245 -13.85 4.68 11.50
CA TYR A 245 -15.20 4.56 10.92
C TYR A 245 -16.05 5.82 11.15
N GLU A 246 -16.10 6.33 12.36
CA GLU A 246 -16.92 7.49 12.70
C GLU A 246 -16.41 8.77 12.05
N ASN A 247 -15.11 9.03 12.15
CA ASN A 247 -14.55 10.28 11.67
C ASN A 247 -14.38 10.31 10.16
N PHE A 248 -14.05 9.19 9.52
CA PHE A 248 -13.71 9.19 8.11
C PHE A 248 -14.81 8.68 7.18
N TRP A 249 -15.68 7.79 7.64
CA TRP A 249 -16.80 7.28 6.83
C TRP A 249 -18.14 7.91 7.22
N LYS A 250 -18.59 7.70 8.47
CA LYS A 250 -19.96 8.09 8.89
C LYS A 250 -20.22 9.59 8.74
N LYS A 251 -19.27 10.44 9.12
CA LYS A 251 -19.43 11.90 8.96
C LYS A 251 -19.45 12.37 7.50
N VAL A 252 -18.94 11.60 6.54
CA VAL A 252 -19.00 11.95 5.09
C VAL A 252 -20.39 11.64 4.54
N VAL A 253 -20.92 10.45 4.86
CA VAL A 253 -22.25 9.99 4.44
C VAL A 253 -23.39 10.87 4.97
N ILE A 254 -23.19 11.55 6.10
CA ILE A 254 -24.22 12.44 6.69
C ILE A 254 -24.19 13.85 6.08
N THR A 255 -23.09 14.25 5.43
CA THR A 255 -22.93 15.59 4.83
C THR A 255 -23.27 15.67 3.35
N ASP A 256 -23.51 14.53 2.69
CA ASP A 256 -24.00 14.40 1.31
C ASP A 256 -25.50 14.04 1.32
#